data_AF-A0A7W7T6N3-F1
#
_entry.id   AF-A0A7W7T6N3-F1
#
_cell.length_a   1.000
_cell.length_b   1.000
_cell.length_c   1.000
_cell.angle_alpha   90.00
_cell.angle_beta   90.00
_cell.angle_gamma   90.00
#
_symmetry.space_group_name_H-M   'P 1'
#
loop_
_entity.id
_entity.type
_entity.pdbx_description
1 polymer ?
#
loop_
_entity_poly.entity_id
_entity_poly.type
_entity_poly.pdbx_seq_one_letter_code
_entity_poly.pdbx_strand_id
1 'polypeptide(L)'
;MGSSRPGGSPDDRFDDELIGLDPDDPETRAFAAHLDRMHREHPTFTVEGSLAGVEHFADSANRAGGLRRQTAVLIVLLILLGVGVSVWFYLGQILSVFFV
;
A
#
# COMPACT_ATOMS: atom_id res chain seq x y z
N MET A 1 5.36 -31.16 35.87
CA MET A 1 4.09 -30.43 36.12
C MET A 1 4.42 -28.95 36.12
N GLY A 2 3.89 -28.06 35.30
CA GLY A 2 2.77 -28.12 34.36
C GLY A 2 2.13 -26.72 34.35
N SER A 3 2.23 -25.99 33.24
CA SER A 3 1.20 -25.06 32.74
C SER A 3 1.73 -24.36 31.49
N SER A 4 1.51 -24.98 30.33
CA SER A 4 1.37 -24.27 29.06
C SER A 4 0.28 -23.21 29.26
N ARG A 5 0.55 -21.93 28.99
CA ARG A 5 -0.50 -20.92 28.84
C ARG A 5 -1.12 -21.10 27.45
N PRO A 6 -2.37 -21.57 27.33
CA PRO A 6 -3.01 -21.66 26.04
C PRO A 6 -3.64 -20.31 25.69
N GLY A 7 -3.41 -19.86 24.45
CA GLY A 7 -4.26 -18.92 23.71
C GLY A 7 -4.78 -17.69 24.45
N GLY A 8 -4.08 -16.56 24.31
CA GLY A 8 -4.82 -15.30 24.21
C GLY A 8 -5.63 -15.38 22.92
N SER A 9 -6.96 -15.38 23.02
CA SER A 9 -7.81 -15.26 21.84
C SER A 9 -7.43 -13.97 21.09
N PRO A 10 -7.55 -13.94 19.75
CA PRO A 10 -7.33 -12.72 18.97
C PRO A 10 -8.11 -11.49 19.48
N ASP A 11 -9.17 -11.73 20.23
CA ASP A 11 -10.05 -10.73 20.84
C ASP A 11 -9.34 -9.88 21.91
N ASP A 12 -8.37 -10.45 22.64
CA ASP A 12 -7.65 -9.80 23.76
C ASP A 12 -6.86 -8.54 23.32
N ARG A 13 -6.57 -8.41 22.01
CA ARG A 13 -5.89 -7.23 21.45
C ARG A 13 -6.83 -6.11 21.01
N PHE A 14 -8.12 -6.40 20.88
CA PHE A 14 -9.17 -5.48 20.45
C PHE A 14 -10.22 -5.26 21.55
N ASP A 15 -9.92 -5.69 22.79
CA ASP A 15 -10.82 -5.59 23.95
C ASP A 15 -11.33 -4.16 24.20
N ASP A 16 -10.50 -3.15 23.98
CA ASP A 16 -10.89 -1.74 24.11
C ASP A 16 -11.88 -1.30 23.00
N GLU A 17 -11.82 -1.92 21.82
CA GLU A 17 -12.66 -1.63 20.65
C GLU A 17 -13.96 -2.45 20.67
N LEU A 18 -13.96 -3.59 21.36
CA LEU A 18 -15.10 -4.52 21.51
C LEU A 18 -15.81 -4.37 22.87
N ILE A 19 -15.44 -3.37 23.68
CA ILE A 19 -15.97 -3.17 25.03
C ILE A 19 -17.48 -2.87 25.01
N GLY A 20 -18.28 -3.72 25.67
CA GLY A 20 -19.74 -3.60 25.74
C GLY A 20 -20.52 -4.35 24.66
N LEU A 21 -19.85 -5.07 23.76
CA LEU A 21 -20.46 -6.02 22.83
C LEU A 21 -20.39 -7.45 23.42
N ASP A 22 -21.39 -8.28 23.10
CA ASP A 22 -21.42 -9.68 23.54
C ASP A 22 -20.38 -10.49 22.73
N PRO A 23 -19.34 -11.07 23.37
CA PRO A 23 -18.29 -11.82 22.68
C PRO A 23 -18.80 -13.14 22.05
N ASP A 24 -19.91 -13.68 22.53
CA ASP A 24 -20.48 -14.93 21.99
C ASP A 24 -21.39 -14.69 20.78
N ASP A 25 -21.74 -13.43 20.51
CA ASP A 25 -22.59 -13.04 19.40
C ASP A 25 -21.86 -13.21 18.04
N PRO A 26 -22.50 -13.86 17.05
CA PRO A 26 -21.92 -14.02 15.72
C PRO A 26 -21.57 -12.70 15.01
N GLU A 27 -22.28 -11.59 15.26
CA GLU A 27 -21.96 -10.30 14.62
C GLU A 27 -20.72 -9.67 15.24
N THR A 28 -20.57 -9.73 16.57
CA THR A 28 -19.35 -9.29 17.28
C THR A 28 -18.11 -10.00 16.78
N ARG A 29 -18.16 -11.32 16.57
CA ARG A 29 -17.05 -12.10 16.00
C ARG A 29 -16.72 -11.71 14.56
N ALA A 30 -17.74 -11.40 13.75
CA ALA A 30 -17.52 -10.94 12.39
C ALA A 30 -16.86 -9.54 12.37
N PHE A 31 -17.22 -8.68 13.32
CA PHE A 31 -16.62 -7.37 13.51
C PHE A 31 -15.17 -7.46 14.01
N ALA A 32 -14.89 -8.31 15.00
CA ALA A 32 -13.52 -8.60 15.46
C ALA A 32 -12.64 -9.13 14.32
N ALA A 33 -13.16 -10.05 13.50
CA ALA A 33 -12.45 -10.56 12.33
C ALA A 33 -12.26 -9.50 11.22
N HIS A 34 -13.12 -8.49 11.17
CA HIS A 34 -12.98 -7.36 10.25
C HIS A 34 -11.94 -6.35 10.76
N LEU A 35 -11.97 -6.02 12.06
CA LEU A 35 -10.96 -5.20 12.73
C LEU A 35 -9.56 -5.83 12.62
N ASP A 36 -9.45 -7.14 12.82
CA ASP A 36 -8.18 -7.86 12.68
C ASP A 36 -7.63 -7.81 11.25
N ARG A 37 -8.49 -7.71 10.22
CA ARG A 37 -8.03 -7.49 8.83
C ARG A 37 -7.56 -6.05 8.61
N MET A 38 -8.33 -5.06 9.07
CA MET A 38 -7.96 -3.65 8.91
C MET A 38 -6.68 -3.29 9.68
N HIS A 39 -6.50 -3.82 10.89
CA HIS A 39 -5.30 -3.57 11.68
C HIS A 39 -4.04 -4.26 11.12
N ARG A 40 -4.22 -5.39 10.43
CA ARG A 40 -3.12 -6.10 9.76
C ARG A 40 -2.72 -5.40 8.45
N GLU A 41 -3.64 -4.65 7.85
CA GLU A 41 -3.42 -3.74 6.72
C GLU A 41 -3.08 -2.33 7.23
N HIS A 42 -1.87 -2.18 7.80
CA HIS A 42 -1.36 -0.88 8.28
C HIS A 42 -1.57 0.22 7.22
N PRO A 43 -2.15 1.38 7.57
CA PRO A 43 -2.42 2.44 6.62
C PRO A 43 -1.12 3.10 6.17
N THR A 44 -0.74 2.84 4.92
CA THR A 44 0.41 3.43 4.20
C THR A 44 0.16 4.89 3.83
N PHE A 45 -0.33 5.71 4.77
CA PHE A 45 -0.60 7.14 4.58
C PHE A 45 0.60 8.03 4.99
N THR A 46 1.81 7.47 5.00
CA THR A 46 3.05 8.20 5.25
C THR A 46 3.90 8.21 4.00
N VAL A 47 4.52 9.35 3.69
CA VAL A 47 5.31 9.63 2.47
C VAL A 47 6.44 8.61 2.21
N GLU A 48 6.91 7.92 3.24
CA GLU A 48 7.91 6.84 3.16
C GLU A 48 7.33 5.56 2.52
N GLY A 49 6.04 5.32 2.70
CA GLY A 49 5.31 4.24 2.03
C GLY A 49 5.08 4.48 0.54
N SER A 50 5.14 5.74 0.09
CA SER A 50 5.11 6.08 -1.34
C SER A 50 6.38 5.61 -2.07
N LEU A 51 7.54 5.65 -1.41
CA LEU A 51 8.80 5.11 -1.96
C LEU A 51 8.84 3.58 -1.90
N ALA A 52 8.43 2.96 -0.79
CA ALA A 52 8.32 1.50 -0.69
C ALA A 52 7.27 0.92 -1.64
N GLY A 53 6.21 1.69 -1.93
CA GLY A 53 5.20 1.35 -2.93
C GLY A 53 5.79 1.21 -4.32
N VAL A 54 6.73 2.07 -4.74
CA VAL A 54 7.36 1.97 -6.07
C VAL A 54 8.17 0.68 -6.22
N GLU A 55 8.89 0.27 -5.18
CA GLU A 55 9.67 -0.98 -5.16
C GLU A 55 8.77 -2.22 -5.22
N HIS A 56 7.68 -2.23 -4.43
CA HIS A 56 6.71 -3.33 -4.45
C HIS A 56 5.82 -3.34 -5.72
N PHE A 57 5.59 -2.19 -6.36
CA PHE A 57 4.91 -2.09 -7.65
C PHE A 57 5.76 -2.67 -8.79
N ALA A 58 7.08 -2.52 -8.76
CA ALA A 58 7.97 -3.13 -9.75
C ALA A 58 7.91 -4.67 -9.68
N ASP A 59 7.95 -5.22 -8.46
CA ASP A 59 7.97 -6.67 -8.24
C ASP A 59 6.59 -7.32 -8.44
N SER A 60 5.50 -6.63 -8.06
CA SER A 60 4.13 -7.11 -8.26
C SER A 60 3.63 -6.95 -9.70
N ALA A 61 4.07 -5.90 -10.43
CA ALA A 61 3.77 -5.75 -11.86
C ALA A 61 4.35 -6.90 -12.68
N ASN A 62 5.52 -7.41 -12.30
CA ASN A 62 6.16 -8.55 -12.96
C ASN A 62 5.41 -9.88 -12.70
N ARG A 63 4.67 -10.00 -11.59
CA ARG A 63 4.04 -11.27 -11.16
C ARG A 63 2.53 -11.37 -11.40
N ALA A 64 1.78 -10.26 -11.44
CA ALA A 64 0.31 -10.30 -11.30
C ALA A 64 -0.53 -10.09 -12.58
N GLY A 65 0.03 -9.67 -13.72
CA GLY A 65 -0.81 -9.27 -14.85
C GLY A 65 -0.21 -9.66 -16.19
N GLY A 66 -0.88 -10.56 -16.91
CA GLY A 66 -0.44 -11.13 -18.19
C GLY A 66 0.23 -10.12 -19.12
N LEU A 67 1.29 -10.58 -19.79
CA LEU A 67 2.27 -9.87 -20.63
C LEU A 67 1.78 -8.56 -21.31
N ARG A 68 0.54 -8.54 -21.82
CA ARG A 68 -0.08 -7.37 -22.46
C ARG A 68 -0.23 -6.16 -21.53
N ARG A 69 -0.59 -6.35 -20.26
CA ARG A 69 -0.76 -5.24 -19.30
C ARG A 69 0.59 -4.66 -18.90
N GLN A 70 1.62 -5.49 -18.76
CA GLN A 70 3.01 -5.04 -18.51
C GLN A 70 3.56 -4.21 -19.67
N THR A 71 3.34 -4.65 -20.93
CA THR A 71 3.77 -3.88 -22.11
C THR A 71 3.07 -2.52 -22.19
N ALA A 72 1.75 -2.47 -21.92
CA ALA A 72 1.03 -1.20 -21.92
C ALA A 72 1.56 -0.23 -20.84
N VAL A 73 1.81 -0.73 -19.64
CA VAL A 73 2.40 0.07 -18.54
C VAL A 73 3.79 0.57 -18.92
N LEU A 74 4.64 -0.28 -19.49
CA LEU A 74 5.98 0.09 -19.96
C LEU A 74 5.93 1.22 -21.00
N ILE A 75 5.03 1.11 -21.98
CA ILE A 75 4.87 2.13 -23.03
C ILE A 75 4.44 3.47 -22.42
N VAL A 76 3.44 3.45 -21.54
CA VAL A 76 2.97 4.68 -20.86
C VAL A 76 4.12 5.30 -20.07
N LEU A 77 4.91 4.50 -19.37
CA LEU A 77 6.04 4.97 -18.58
C LEU A 77 7.14 5.58 -19.48
N LEU A 78 7.43 4.98 -20.63
CA LEU A 78 8.35 5.53 -21.63
C LEU A 78 7.84 6.87 -22.22
N ILE A 79 6.54 6.97 -22.49
CA ILE A 79 5.93 8.22 -22.98
C ILE A 79 6.05 9.31 -21.92
N LEU A 80 5.67 9.03 -20.67
CA LEU A 80 5.76 9.99 -19.58
C LEU A 80 7.20 10.45 -19.34
N LEU A 81 8.17 9.53 -19.43
CA LEU A 81 9.59 9.85 -19.34
C LEU A 81 10.03 10.79 -20.47
N GLY A 82 9.67 10.49 -21.72
CA GLY A 82 10.00 11.32 -22.87
C GLY A 82 9.41 12.73 -22.78
N VAL A 83 8.16 12.84 -22.29
CA VAL A 83 7.51 14.13 -22.04
C VAL A 83 8.23 14.89 -20.92
N GLY A 84 8.56 14.25 -19.81
CA GLY A 84 9.28 14.87 -18.71
C GLY A 84 10.65 15.42 -19.12
N VAL A 85 11.43 14.62 -19.85
CA VAL A 85 12.72 15.04 -20.41
C VAL A 85 12.55 16.21 -21.38
N SER A 86 11.53 16.17 -22.25
CA SER A 86 11.25 17.28 -23.17
C SER A 86 10.94 18.57 -22.43
N VAL A 87 10.06 18.51 -21.42
CA VAL A 87 9.72 19.68 -20.60
C VAL A 87 10.98 20.25 -19.95
N TRP A 88 11.80 19.42 -19.31
CA TRP A 88 13.05 19.86 -18.69
C TRP A 88 14.00 20.53 -19.68
N PHE A 89 14.18 19.92 -20.87
CA PHE A 89 15.05 20.45 -21.92
C PHE A 89 14.57 21.82 -22.42
N TYR A 90 13.29 21.94 -22.77
CA TYR A 90 12.73 23.21 -23.25
C TYR A 90 12.71 24.28 -22.17
N LEU A 91 12.44 23.92 -20.92
CA LEU A 91 12.48 24.86 -19.80
C LEU A 91 13.89 25.42 -19.61
N GLY A 92 14.91 24.56 -19.70
CA GLY A 92 16.31 24.97 -19.67
C GLY A 92 16.71 25.86 -20.85
N GLN A 93 16.23 25.54 -22.06
CA GLN A 93 16.44 26.39 -23.25
C GLN A 93 15.84 27.78 -23.07
N ILE A 94 14.58 27.85 -22.64
CA ILE A 94 13.89 29.13 -22.40
C ILE A 94 14.62 29.95 -21.35
N LEU A 95 14.99 29.35 -20.22
CA LEU A 95 15.79 30.00 -19.18
C LEU A 95 17.12 30.53 -19.74
N SER A 96 17.85 29.73 -20.52
CA SER A 96 19.13 30.16 -21.10
C SER A 96 19.00 31.36 -22.02
N VAL A 97 17.89 31.50 -22.75
CA VAL A 97 17.64 32.67 -23.62
C VAL A 97 17.45 33.95 -22.80
N PHE A 98 16.85 33.87 -21.62
CA PHE A 98 16.67 35.04 -20.74
C PHE A 98 17.94 35.47 -20.00
N PHE A 99 18.90 34.55 -19.84
CA PHE A 99 20.17 34.80 -19.14
C PHE A 99 21.36 35.07 -20.08
N VAL A 100 21.12 35.11 -21.40
CA VAL A 100 22.06 35.52 -22.47
C VAL A 100 21.75 36.94 -22.91
#